data_AF-A0A4Q7YNA9-F1
#
_entry.id   AF-A0A4Q7YNA9-F1
#
_cell.length_a   1.000
_cell.length_b   1.000
_cell.length_c   1.000
_cell.angle_alpha   90.00
_cell.angle_beta   90.00
_cell.angle_gamma   90.00
#
_symmetry.space_group_name_H-M   'P 1'
#
loop_
_entity.id
_entity.type
_entity.pdbx_description
1 polymer ?
#
loop_
_entity_poly.entity_id
_entity_poly.type
_entity_poly.pdbx_seq_one_letter_code
_entity_poly.pdbx_strand_id
1 'polypeptide(L)'
;MRSWIAMKGQLLSAYRSLWLIAMFDLPVERHRRTSATTRFRKGLLKDGFMMLQYSIYARYLPSEEAADSHRNTIRAIIPPLGQVRLMTVTDHQFGKLEVCLVPAFDRWG
;
A
#
# COMPACT_ATOMS: atom_id res chain seq x y z
N MET A 1 34.52 -12.73 29.34
CA MET A 1 33.24 -11.99 29.52
C MET A 1 33.42 -10.63 28.89
N ARG A 2 32.74 -10.17 27.83
CA ARG A 2 31.35 -10.34 27.41
C ARG A 2 31.30 -10.54 25.87
N SER A 3 30.31 -11.32 25.47
CA SER A 3 30.06 -11.93 24.17
C SER A 3 30.16 -11.00 22.95
N TRP A 4 30.97 -11.41 21.97
CA TRP A 4 31.02 -10.90 20.58
C TRP A 4 30.22 -11.80 19.61
N ILE A 5 29.34 -12.67 20.12
CA ILE A 5 28.75 -13.78 19.35
C ILE A 5 27.30 -13.50 18.89
N ALA A 6 26.65 -12.41 19.32
CA ALA A 6 25.20 -12.21 19.08
C ALA A 6 24.80 -11.23 17.96
N MET A 7 25.72 -10.69 17.16
CA MET A 7 25.36 -9.79 16.02
C MET A 7 25.83 -10.31 14.65
N LYS A 8 26.07 -11.63 14.53
CA LYS A 8 26.28 -12.31 13.24
C LYS A 8 25.06 -13.07 12.72
N GLY A 9 23.91 -12.94 13.38
CA GLY A 9 22.69 -13.70 13.07
C GLY A 9 21.55 -12.88 12.51
N GLN A 10 21.77 -12.11 11.44
CA GLN A 10 20.74 -11.67 10.46
C GLN A 10 21.27 -10.74 9.34
N LEU A 11 22.56 -10.79 9.03
CA LEU A 11 23.04 -10.39 7.70
C LEU A 11 22.79 -11.60 6.77
N LEU A 12 22.14 -11.38 5.62
CA LEU A 12 21.75 -12.36 4.58
C LEU A 12 20.26 -12.80 4.55
N SER A 13 19.32 -11.87 4.70
CA SER A 13 18.06 -12.05 3.95
C SER A 13 18.26 -11.45 2.56
N ALA A 14 18.70 -12.27 1.61
CA ALA A 14 18.68 -11.94 0.18
C ALA A 14 17.38 -11.21 -0.17
N TYR A 15 17.48 -10.08 -0.88
CA TYR A 15 16.39 -9.28 -1.45
C TYR A 15 15.04 -10.00 -1.41
N ARG A 16 14.30 -9.83 -0.32
CA ARG A 16 12.96 -10.39 -0.19
C ARG A 16 12.02 -9.44 -0.88
N SER A 17 11.31 -9.95 -1.87
CA SER A 17 10.19 -9.23 -2.44
C SER A 17 9.17 -8.84 -1.36
N LEU A 18 8.49 -7.75 -1.63
CA LEU A 18 7.58 -7.12 -0.70
C LEU A 18 6.37 -6.55 -1.44
N TRP A 19 5.38 -6.16 -0.67
CA TRP A 19 4.21 -5.44 -1.14
C TRP A 19 4.20 -4.04 -0.55
N LEU A 20 4.14 -3.02 -1.41
CA LEU A 20 3.87 -1.64 -1.01
C LEU A 20 2.36 -1.42 -1.06
N ILE A 21 1.77 -1.15 0.09
CA ILE A 21 0.35 -0.89 0.27
C ILE A 21 0.14 0.62 0.41
N ALA A 22 -0.77 1.16 -0.39
CA ALA A 22 -1.26 2.53 -0.32
C ALA A 22 -2.71 2.55 0.19
N MET A 23 -2.92 3.23 1.31
CA MET A 23 -4.23 3.45 1.93
C MET A 23 -4.51 4.94 1.93
N PHE A 24 -5.71 5.37 1.55
CA PHE A 24 -6.00 6.80 1.45
C PHE A 24 -7.42 7.17 1.88
N ASP A 25 -7.55 8.36 2.44
CA ASP A 25 -8.82 8.99 2.75
C ASP A 25 -8.74 10.43 2.23
N LEU A 26 -9.37 10.64 1.08
CA LEU A 26 -9.27 11.85 0.28
C LEU A 26 -10.66 12.46 0.15
N PRO A 27 -10.80 13.79 0.27
CA PRO A 27 -12.09 14.45 0.17
C PRO A 27 -12.70 14.25 -1.23
N VAL A 28 -14.00 13.95 -1.25
CA VAL A 28 -14.78 13.83 -2.48
C VAL A 28 -15.54 15.14 -2.69
N GLU A 29 -15.03 16.00 -3.55
CA GLU A 29 -15.73 17.25 -3.89
C GLU A 29 -16.98 16.97 -4.75
N ARG A 30 -18.12 17.56 -4.35
CA ARG A 30 -19.45 17.28 -4.92
C ARG A 30 -19.73 18.00 -6.24
N HIS A 31 -18.95 19.02 -6.63
CA HIS A 31 -19.40 19.97 -7.67
C HIS A 31 -18.42 20.27 -8.82
N ARG A 32 -17.17 19.81 -8.81
CA ARG A 32 -16.29 19.96 -9.97
C ARG A 32 -15.63 18.64 -10.37
N ARG A 33 -15.77 18.36 -11.68
CA ARG A 33 -15.48 17.09 -12.34
C ARG A 33 -14.04 16.64 -12.05
N THR A 34 -13.93 15.39 -11.58
CA THR A 34 -12.72 14.65 -11.16
C THR A 34 -12.37 14.83 -9.69
N SER A 35 -12.96 14.01 -8.81
CA SER A 35 -12.59 13.98 -7.39
C SER A 35 -11.09 13.72 -7.23
N ALA A 36 -10.45 14.37 -6.25
CA ALA A 36 -9.05 14.13 -5.90
C ALA A 36 -8.75 12.63 -5.77
N THR A 37 -9.70 11.88 -5.21
CA THR A 37 -9.74 10.42 -5.14
C THR A 37 -9.62 9.73 -6.49
N THR A 38 -10.37 10.18 -7.50
CA THR A 38 -10.33 9.60 -8.85
C THR A 38 -8.97 9.83 -9.51
N ARG A 39 -8.41 11.03 -9.37
CA ARG A 39 -7.09 11.35 -9.93
C ARG A 39 -5.99 10.53 -9.25
N PHE A 40 -6.00 10.47 -7.93
CA PHE A 40 -5.03 9.69 -7.15
C PHE A 40 -5.09 8.20 -7.49
N ARG A 41 -6.31 7.63 -7.53
CA ARG A 41 -6.55 6.24 -7.98
C ARG A 41 -5.97 5.98 -9.37
N LYS A 42 -6.23 6.86 -10.35
CA LYS A 42 -5.68 6.70 -11.70
C LYS A 42 -4.15 6.73 -11.70
N GLY A 43 -3.54 7.56 -10.86
CA GLY A 43 -2.10 7.59 -10.65
C GLY A 43 -1.56 6.24 -10.13
N LEU A 44 -2.19 5.68 -9.09
CA LEU A 44 -1.84 4.37 -8.54
C LEU A 44 -1.94 3.25 -9.59
N LEU A 45 -3.05 3.21 -10.35
CA LEU A 45 -3.23 2.21 -11.41
C LEU A 45 -2.18 2.34 -12.51
N LYS A 46 -1.83 3.57 -12.90
CA LYS A 46 -0.76 3.82 -13.90
C LYS A 46 0.61 3.39 -13.39
N ASP A 47 0.86 3.55 -12.09
CA ASP A 47 2.08 3.08 -11.42
C ASP A 47 2.06 1.56 -11.15
N GLY A 48 1.00 0.86 -11.60
CA GLY A 48 0.86 -0.58 -11.54
C GLY A 48 0.51 -1.13 -10.16
N PHE A 49 -0.22 -0.35 -9.35
CA PHE A 49 -0.91 -0.86 -8.18
C PHE A 49 -2.19 -1.60 -8.57
N MET A 50 -2.49 -2.69 -7.87
CA MET A 50 -3.77 -3.38 -7.91
C MET A 50 -4.68 -2.92 -6.75
N MET A 51 -5.98 -2.89 -7.00
CA MET A 51 -6.98 -2.55 -5.97
C MET A 51 -7.25 -3.77 -5.09
N LEU A 52 -7.13 -3.62 -3.76
CA LEU A 52 -7.52 -4.66 -2.80
C LEU A 52 -8.94 -4.45 -2.29
N GLN A 53 -9.26 -3.21 -1.92
CA GLN A 53 -10.58 -2.78 -1.45
C GLN A 53 -10.77 -1.29 -1.79
N TYR A 54 -11.94 -0.72 -1.50
CA TYR A 54 -12.10 0.74 -1.57
C TYR A 54 -11.01 1.43 -0.76
N SER A 55 -10.34 2.40 -1.40
CA SER A 55 -9.25 3.18 -0.81
C SER A 55 -7.98 2.40 -0.39
N ILE A 56 -7.85 1.12 -0.76
CA ILE A 56 -6.68 0.29 -0.43
C ILE A 56 -6.14 -0.36 -1.71
N TYR A 57 -4.86 -0.10 -2.00
CA TYR A 57 -4.16 -0.55 -3.20
C TYR A 57 -2.82 -1.16 -2.81
N ALA A 58 -2.33 -2.14 -3.56
CA ALA A 58 -1.04 -2.77 -3.31
C ALA A 58 -0.23 -2.98 -4.59
N ARG A 59 1.10 -3.02 -4.48
CA ARG A 59 2.02 -3.30 -5.58
C ARG A 59 3.12 -4.25 -5.11
N TYR A 60 3.29 -5.35 -5.82
CA TYR A 60 4.43 -6.26 -5.62
C TYR A 60 5.71 -5.61 -6.14
N LEU A 61 6.79 -5.73 -5.36
CA LEU A 61 8.09 -5.14 -5.66
C LEU A 61 9.21 -6.14 -5.35
N PRO A 62 10.26 -6.19 -6.18
CA PRO A 62 11.35 -7.13 -5.99
C PRO A 62 12.30 -6.74 -4.84
N SER A 63 12.23 -5.49 -4.34
CA SER A 63 13.11 -5.00 -3.27
C SER A 63 12.57 -3.75 -2.58
N GLU A 64 13.23 -3.37 -1.48
CA GLU A 64 12.94 -2.13 -0.73
C GLU A 64 13.35 -0.87 -1.52
N GLU A 65 14.45 -0.92 -2.26
CA GLU A 65 14.94 0.16 -3.11
C GLU A 65 13.96 0.45 -4.28
N ALA A 66 13.37 -0.60 -4.85
CA ALA A 66 12.27 -0.45 -5.80
C ALA A 66 11.06 0.23 -5.14
N ALA A 67 10.77 -0.11 -3.88
CA ALA A 67 9.69 0.51 -3.11
C ALA A 67 9.92 2.00 -2.87
N ASP A 68 11.14 2.43 -2.56
CA ASP A 68 11.47 3.85 -2.36
C ASP A 68 11.21 4.69 -3.60
N SER A 69 11.54 4.17 -4.78
CA SER A 69 11.24 4.84 -6.05
C SER A 69 9.73 5.04 -6.23
N HIS A 70 8.93 4.01 -5.95
CA HIS A 70 7.47 4.10 -6.04
C HIS A 70 6.86 4.98 -4.93
N ARG A 71 7.41 4.99 -3.72
CA ARG A 71 6.99 5.92 -2.65
C ARG A 71 7.14 7.38 -3.10
N ASN A 72 8.25 7.70 -3.77
CA ASN A 72 8.49 9.05 -4.29
C ASN A 72 7.50 9.42 -5.39
N THR A 73 7.23 8.50 -6.33
CA THR A 73 6.19 8.67 -7.36
C THR A 73 4.83 8.94 -6.73
N ILE A 74 4.44 8.18 -5.69
CA ILE A 74 3.16 8.36 -5.02
C ILE A 74 3.10 9.71 -4.29
N ARG A 75 4.15 10.06 -3.55
CA ARG A 75 4.25 11.36 -2.85
C ARG A 75 4.03 12.54 -3.78
N ALA A 76 4.55 12.48 -5.01
CA ALA A 76 4.40 13.53 -6.01
C ALA A 76 2.96 13.72 -6.53
N ILE A 77 2.09 12.72 -6.36
CA ILE A 77 0.69 12.76 -6.83
C ILE A 77 -0.33 12.89 -5.70
N ILE A 78 0.11 13.00 -4.44
CA ILE A 78 -0.78 13.21 -3.28
C ILE A 78 -1.49 14.56 -3.44
N PRO A 79 -2.84 14.60 -3.32
CA PRO A 79 -3.59 15.85 -3.37
C PRO A 79 -3.34 16.71 -2.11
N PRO A 80 -3.60 18.03 -2.17
CA PRO A 80 -3.32 18.95 -1.06
C PRO A 80 -4.18 18.72 0.19
N LEU A 81 -5.30 17.99 0.06
CA LEU A 81 -6.22 17.67 1.14
C LEU A 81 -6.42 16.16 1.23
N GLY A 82 -6.52 15.66 2.46
CA GLY A 82 -6.69 14.25 2.77
C GLY A 82 -5.44 13.62 3.37
N GLN A 83 -5.49 12.32 3.60
CA GLN A 83 -4.42 11.52 4.18
C GLN A 83 -4.08 10.33 3.29
N VAL A 84 -2.79 10.05 3.13
CA VAL A 84 -2.27 8.87 2.43
C VAL A 84 -1.26 8.19 3.34
N ARG A 85 -1.44 6.89 3.58
CA ARG A 85 -0.53 6.04 4.34
C ARG A 85 0.10 5.03 3.40
N LEU A 86 1.42 4.89 3.50
CA LEU A 86 2.20 3.90 2.77
C LEU A 86 2.81 2.91 3.76
N MET A 87 2.66 1.62 3.50
CA MET A 87 3.18 0.54 4.35
C MET A 87 3.79 -0.54 3.46
N THR A 88 4.98 -1.01 3.82
CA THR A 88 5.55 -2.21 3.20
C THR A 88 5.34 -3.42 4.10
N VAL A 89 5.00 -4.54 3.47
CA VAL A 89 4.90 -5.85 4.11
C VAL A 89 5.64 -6.87 3.27
N THR A 90 6.23 -7.87 3.90
CA THR A 90 6.87 -8.97 3.16
C THR A 90 5.84 -9.79 2.40
N ASP A 91 6.24 -10.46 1.32
CA ASP A 91 5.38 -11.37 0.57
C ASP A 91 4.69 -12.42 1.47
N HIS A 92 5.44 -12.99 2.42
CA HIS A 92 4.90 -13.94 3.40
C HIS A 92 3.88 -13.32 4.36
N GLN A 93 4.01 -12.05 4.76
CA GLN A 93 3.01 -11.36 5.57
C GLN A 93 1.77 -11.05 4.74
N PHE A 94 1.95 -10.64 3.49
CA PHE A 94 0.86 -10.37 2.56
C PHE A 94 0.04 -11.64 2.28
N GLY A 95 0.69 -12.79 2.08
CA GLY A 95 0.02 -14.08 1.88
C GLY A 95 -0.79 -14.57 3.08
N LYS A 96 -0.64 -13.96 4.26
CA LYS A 96 -1.48 -14.23 5.45
C LYS A 96 -2.71 -13.35 5.55
N LEU A 97 -2.97 -12.48 4.56
CA LEU A 97 -4.19 -11.68 4.53
C LEU A 97 -5.41 -12.59 4.39
N GLU A 98 -6.30 -12.53 5.38
CA GLU A 98 -7.60 -13.21 5.35
C GLU A 98 -8.66 -12.26 4.78
N VAL A 99 -9.43 -12.76 3.79
CA VAL A 99 -10.56 -12.03 3.21
C VAL A 99 -11.86 -12.59 3.77
N CYS A 100 -12.43 -11.89 4.73
CA CYS A 100 -13.73 -12.22 5.29
C CYS A 100 -14.83 -11.48 4.52
N LEU A 101 -15.67 -12.22 3.80
CA LEU A 101 -16.84 -11.67 3.13
C LEU A 101 -18.03 -11.70 4.09
N VAL A 102 -18.63 -10.54 4.36
CA VAL A 102 -19.98 -10.50 4.94
C VAL A 102 -20.99 -10.73 3.80
N PRO A 103 -21.93 -11.68 3.94
CA PRO A 103 -23.06 -11.77 3.02
C PRO A 103 -23.75 -10.41 2.94
N ALA A 104 -24.21 -10.04 1.75
CA ALA A 104 -25.02 -8.84 1.56
C ALA A 104 -26.33 -8.99 2.37
N PHE A 105 -26.29 -8.59 3.64
CA PHE A 105 -27.40 -8.75 4.56
C PHE A 105 -28.45 -7.67 4.28
N ASP A 106 -29.57 -8.09 3.69
CA ASP A 106 -30.94 -7.84 4.16
C ASP A 106 -31.13 -6.52 4.93
N ARG A 107 -31.11 -5.40 4.19
CA ARG A 107 -31.50 -4.08 4.71
C ARG A 107 -32.49 -3.38 3.81
N TRP A 108 -33.68 -3.98 3.75
CA TRP A 108 -34.98 -3.29 3.71
C TRP A 108 -35.98 -4.17 4.48
N GLY A 109 -35.98 -4.00 5.80
CA GLY A 109 -37.17 -4.21 6.62
C GLY A 109 -37.75 -2.84 6.94
#